data_AF-A0A2N1FDD5-F1
#
_entry.id   AF-A0A2N1FDD5-F1
#
_cell.length_a   1.000
_cell.length_b   1.000
_cell.length_c   1.000
_cell.angle_alpha   90.00
_cell.angle_beta   90.00
_cell.angle_gamma   90.00
#
_symmetry.space_group_name_H-M   'P 1'
#
loop_
_entity.id
_entity.type
_entity.pdbx_description
1 polymer ?
#
loop_
_entity_poly.entity_id
_entity_poly.type
_entity_poly.pdbx_seq_one_letter_code
_entity_poly.pdbx_strand_id
1 'polypeptide(L)' 'MILNFRAMRWCWDNGVKFSPFPVVSNGSVLKIIQSKNGNETLGTEQYTPDNIYKKINELYTAIYERNNQDV' A
#
# COMPACT_ATOMS: atom_id res chain seq x y z
N MET A 1 -10.25 -11.92 1.11
CA MET A 1 -9.69 -10.82 0.28
C MET A 1 -9.03 -11.42 -0.93
N ILE A 2 -9.34 -10.94 -2.14
CA ILE A 2 -8.63 -11.35 -3.36
C ILE A 2 -7.47 -10.36 -3.56
N LEU A 3 -6.23 -10.87 -3.58
CA LEU A 3 -5.04 -10.06 -3.82
C LEU A 3 -4.87 -9.78 -5.31
N ASN A 4 -4.61 -8.53 -5.66
CA ASN A 4 -4.33 -8.14 -7.04
C ASN A 4 -2.81 -8.19 -7.30
N PHE A 5 -2.30 -9.41 -7.50
CA PHE A 5 -0.87 -9.65 -7.72
C PHE A 5 -0.32 -8.93 -8.96
N ARG A 6 -1.16 -8.72 -10.00
CA ARG A 6 -0.78 -7.98 -11.20
C ARG A 6 -0.53 -6.51 -10.88
N ALA A 7 -1.45 -5.87 -10.16
CA ALA A 7 -1.31 -4.48 -9.75
C ALA A 7 -0.10 -4.27 -8.83
N MET A 8 0.07 -5.16 -7.85
CA MET A 8 1.20 -5.13 -6.91
C MET A 8 2.54 -5.25 -7.63
N ARG A 9 2.68 -6.21 -8.55
CA ARG A 9 3.91 -6.37 -9.36
C ARG A 9 4.19 -5.14 -10.22
N TRP A 10 3.19 -4.63 -10.93
CA TRP A 10 3.36 -3.42 -11.74
C TRP A 10 3.81 -2.23 -10.91
N CYS A 11 3.22 -2.03 -9.72
CA CYS A 11 3.63 -0.95 -8.82
C CYS A 11 5.09 -1.10 -8.38
N TRP A 12 5.52 -2.32 -8.05
CA TRP A 12 6.91 -2.60 -7.65
C TRP A 12 7.90 -2.31 -8.77
N ASP A 13 7.58 -2.74 -9.99
CA ASP A 13 8.39 -2.47 -11.19
C ASP A 13 8.47 -0.96 -11.50
N ASN A 14 7.47 -0.18 -11.07
CA ASN A 14 7.43 1.29 -11.17
C ASN A 14 7.89 2.01 -9.88
N GLY A 15 8.57 1.28 -8.98
CA GLY A 15 9.20 1.85 -7.79
C GLY A 15 8.23 2.29 -6.68
N VAL A 16 6.95 1.89 -6.75
CA VAL A 16 5.93 2.17 -5.74
C VAL A 16 5.74 0.95 -4.82
N LYS A 17 5.97 1.14 -3.53
CA LYS A 17 5.78 0.11 -2.49
C LYS A 17 4.98 0.68 -1.33
N PHE A 18 4.10 -0.15 -0.78
CA PHE A 18 3.36 0.12 0.44
C PHE A 18 3.69 -0.92 1.49
N SER A 19 3.93 -0.47 2.73
CA SER A 19 4.21 -1.34 3.87
C SER A 19 3.50 -0.84 5.14
N PRO A 20 3.12 -1.76 6.04
CA PRO A 20 2.60 -1.38 7.35
C PRO A 20 3.74 -0.85 8.23
N PHE A 21 3.45 0.21 8.99
CA PHE A 21 4.36 0.82 9.95
C PHE A 21 3.69 0.91 11.32
N PRO A 22 4.23 0.27 12.37
CA PRO A 22 3.65 0.33 13.70
C PRO A 22 3.86 1.71 14.33
N VAL A 23 2.76 2.34 14.78
CA VAL A 23 2.79 3.61 15.51
C VAL A 23 2.94 3.39 17.00
N VAL A 24 2.55 2.20 17.48
CA VAL A 24 2.63 1.76 18.87
C VAL A 24 3.38 0.43 18.93
N SER A 25 4.11 0.20 20.01
CA SER A 25 5.03 -0.95 20.14
C SER A 25 4.35 -2.31 20.05
N ASN A 26 3.07 -2.41 20.41
CA ASN A 26 2.30 -3.65 20.33
C ASN A 26 1.67 -3.90 18.95
N GLY A 27 1.86 -2.99 17.97
CA GLY A 27 1.33 -3.13 16.62
C GLY A 27 -0.19 -3.02 16.49
N SER A 28 -0.92 -2.60 17.54
CA SER A 28 -2.37 -2.47 17.48
C SER A 28 -2.83 -1.30 16.60
N VAL A 29 -1.96 -0.30 16.43
CA VAL A 29 -2.17 0.86 15.55
C VAL A 29 -1.04 0.91 14.53
N LEU A 30 -1.43 0.83 13.26
CA LEU A 30 -0.54 0.83 12.11
C LEU A 30 -0.86 2.01 11.21
N LYS A 31 0.16 2.56 10.56
CA LYS A 31 0.05 3.48 9.43
C LYS A 31 0.59 2.78 8.18
N ILE A 32 0.33 3.33 7.01
CA ILE A 32 0.94 2.85 5.77
C ILE A 32 2.09 3.79 5.40
N ILE A 33 3.28 3.24 5.18
CA ILE A 33 4.37 3.94 4.52
C ILE A 33 4.26 3.68 3.02
N GLN A 34 4.32 4.76 2.23
CA GLN A 34 4.50 4.70 0.79
C GLN A 34 5.97 5.01 0.48
N SER A 35 6.67 4.06 -0.14
CA SER A 35 7.96 4.30 -0.77
C SER A 35 7.75 4.50 -2.27
N LYS A 36 8.20 5.63 -2.82
CA LYS A 36 8.27 5.89 -4.26
C LYS A 36 9.72 6.21 -4.66
N ASN A 37 10.35 5.31 -5.41
CA ASN A 37 11.74 5.43 -5.84
C ASN A 37 12.72 5.74 -4.68
N GLY A 38 12.49 5.12 -3.52
CA GLY A 38 13.31 5.32 -2.32
C GLY A 38 12.92 6.50 -1.44
N ASN A 39 11.97 7.35 -1.87
CA ASN A 39 11.40 8.40 -1.00
C ASN A 39 10.21 7.85 -0.22
N GLU A 40 10.30 7.90 1.10
CA GLU A 40 9.26 7.38 1.99
C GLU A 40 8.37 8.50 2.52
N THR A 41 7.06 8.29 2.43
CA THR A 41 6.04 9.16 3.01
C THR A 41 5.16 8.33 3.93
N LEU A 42 5.04 8.76 5.20
CA LEU A 42 4.15 8.14 6.17
C LEU A 42 2.73 8.69 5.99
N GLY A 43 1.75 7.79 5.81
CA GLY A 43 0.34 8.15 5.75
C GLY A 43 -0.20 8.70 7.07
N THR A 44 -1.28 9.47 7.00
CA THR A 44 -1.94 10.05 8.18
C THR A 44 -2.98 9.12 8.79
N GLU A 45 -3.63 8.30 7.96
CA GLU A 45 -4.66 7.33 8.36
C GLU A 45 -4.10 6.18 9.21
N GLN A 46 -4.86 5.77 10.21
CA GLN A 46 -4.53 4.66 11.11
C GLN A 46 -5.37 3.43 10.79
N TYR A 47 -4.76 2.27 10.97
CA TYR A 47 -5.29 0.96 10.63
C TYR A 47 -5.01 -0.04 11.76
N THR A 48 -5.79 -1.11 11.78
CA THR A 48 -5.55 -2.27 12.63
C THR A 48 -4.84 -3.37 11.83
N PRO A 49 -4.25 -4.38 12.48
CA PRO A 49 -3.70 -5.54 11.80
C PRO A 49 -4.69 -6.24 10.83
N ASP A 50 -5.99 -6.19 11.15
CA ASP A 50 -7.03 -6.87 10.36
C ASP A 50 -7.37 -6.16 9.04
N ASN A 51 -7.22 -4.83 8.97
CA ASN A 51 -7.68 -4.04 7.82
C ASN A 51 -6.54 -3.42 6.99
N ILE A 52 -5.32 -3.34 7.51
CA ILE A 52 -4.21 -2.67 6.82
C ILE A 52 -3.85 -3.33 5.49
N TYR A 53 -3.79 -4.66 5.44
CA TYR A 53 -3.42 -5.38 4.22
C TYR A 53 -4.48 -5.27 3.13
N LYS A 54 -5.75 -5.17 3.54
CA LYS A 54 -6.86 -4.86 2.63
C LYS A 54 -6.65 -3.48 2.01
N LYS A 55 -6.36 -2.47 2.82
CA LYS A 55 -6.10 -1.13 2.34
C LYS A 55 -4.87 -1.06 1.42
N ILE A 56 -3.78 -1.76 1.76
CA ILE A 56 -2.59 -1.84 0.91
C ILE A 56 -2.93 -2.43 -0.47
N ASN A 57 -3.73 -3.51 -0.52
CA ASN A 57 -4.17 -4.09 -1.79
C ASN A 57 -5.06 -3.14 -2.61
N GLU A 58 -5.95 -2.39 -1.95
CA GLU A 58 -6.76 -1.34 -2.58
C GLU A 58 -5.88 -0.23 -3.17
N LEU A 59 -4.84 0.21 -2.46
CA LEU A 59 -3.91 1.23 -2.95
C LEU A 59 -3.15 0.78 -4.20
N TYR A 60 -2.61 -0.45 -4.20
CA TYR A 60 -1.97 -1.01 -5.39
C TYR A 60 -2.93 -1.09 -6.56
N THR A 61 -4.16 -1.58 -6.32
CA THR A 61 -5.18 -1.72 -7.36
C THR A 61 -5.56 -0.37 -7.95
N ALA A 62 -5.85 0.63 -7.10
CA ALA A 62 -6.23 1.97 -7.55
C ALA A 62 -5.13 2.65 -8.38
N ILE A 63 -3.87 2.52 -7.99
CA ILE A 63 -2.74 3.06 -8.77
C ILE A 63 -2.62 2.34 -10.11
N TYR A 64 -2.69 1.02 -10.11
CA TYR A 64 -2.61 0.23 -11.33
C TYR A 64 -3.74 0.61 -12.30
N GLU A 65 -4.99 0.63 -11.84
CA GLU A 65 -6.15 1.00 -12.65
C GLU A 65 -6.00 2.40 -13.22
N ARG A 66 -5.63 3.40 -12.39
CA ARG A 66 -5.41 4.78 -12.85
C ARG A 66 -4.35 4.91 -13.97
N ASN A 67 -3.34 4.04 -13.99
CA ASN A 67 -2.28 4.08 -15.01
C ASN A 67 -2.52 3.13 -16.19
N ASN A 68 -3.56 2.30 -16.13
CA ASN A 68 -3.90 1.33 -17.18
C ASN A 68 -5.35 1.52 -17.67
N GLN A 69 -6.00 2.63 -17.33
CA GLN A 69 -7.35 2.99 -17.80
C GLN A 69 -7.38 3.50 -19.25
N ASP A 70 -6.22 3.62 -19.91
CA ASP A 70 -6.08 4.02 -21.32
C ASP A 70 -5.78 2.84 -22.28
N VAL A 71 -6.36 1.65 -22.02
CA VAL A 71 -6.36 0.51 -22.98
C VAL A 71 -7.78 0.11 -23.33
#